data_AF-N4V8M2-F1
#
_entry.id   AF-N4V8M2-F1
#
_cell.length_a   1.000
_cell.length_b   1.000
_cell.length_c   1.000
_cell.angle_alpha   90.00
_cell.angle_beta   90.00
_cell.angle_gamma   90.00
#
_symmetry.space_group_name_H-M   'P 1'
#
loop_
_entity.id
_entity.type
_entity.pdbx_description
1 polymer ?
#
loop_
_entity_poly.entity_id
_entity_poly.type
_entity_poly.pdbx_seq_one_letter_code
_entity_poly.pdbx_strand_id
1 'polypeptide(L)'
;MAQATAPGLSEIIFPTAANHNFSHILTDLKRSNLSIANRLRSCQHDADFVKEVAACYGRPLVANERCGSWYVRPEEKAASAYFKSTDGHTNAWKFSTRRLNLHLLEVIGKHDGCIIVDSTRRGKRMPDALSKTIPVWCTVINMALFPDDPSSPTLHTPPNVVSPSEHSQIAALLPSFLTSLKALNLDLPSLRAHLSRPLRPFWVTQETALSPVDVVFESHHPVICCTSSRRVAGTELSEAGYIQGAGDDTENWALGLTAEIFWSHADRLLSCPEADLPDLVASLVAERKHQQHAAGSGTPPKQVAPRIFVTTLPLDEAAAGTCSVALAQDVTQGETWVKSPTRMEVGLGKHKVASRNLRQALSDICAFVARFWEAHPEGEVVFACETGKDLSIGAALAAYCWCFDKEGKFRVATPSTFFNKDMIRVKLGTIMTACPEANASRATLQSVNSFLMDRR
;
A
#
# COMPACT_ATOMS: atom_id res chain seq x y z
N MET A 1 27.94 -30.72 36.40
CA MET A 1 27.62 -31.71 35.35
C MET A 1 27.64 -30.98 34.03
N ALA A 2 28.57 -31.31 33.13
CA ALA A 2 28.73 -30.65 31.84
C ALA A 2 27.64 -31.11 30.86
N GLN A 3 26.96 -30.17 30.20
CA GLN A 3 26.00 -30.43 29.13
C GLN A 3 26.76 -30.91 27.89
N ALA A 4 26.42 -32.10 27.40
CA ALA A 4 26.88 -32.59 26.11
C ALA A 4 26.15 -31.82 24.99
N THR A 5 26.89 -31.03 24.22
CA THR A 5 26.42 -30.40 22.99
C THR A 5 26.34 -31.45 21.89
N ALA A 6 25.19 -31.55 21.21
CA ALA A 6 25.05 -32.37 20.01
C ALA A 6 25.98 -31.83 18.90
N PRO A 7 26.67 -32.69 18.13
CA PRO A 7 27.62 -32.26 17.12
C PRO A 7 26.94 -31.47 16.01
N GLY A 8 27.62 -30.43 15.52
CA GLY A 8 27.18 -29.66 14.36
C GLY A 8 27.36 -30.46 13.07
N LEU A 9 26.49 -30.22 12.08
CA LEU A 9 26.50 -30.87 10.76
C LEU A 9 27.87 -30.84 10.03
N SER A 10 28.74 -29.89 10.38
CA SER A 10 30.10 -29.76 9.85
C SER A 10 31.10 -30.81 10.36
N GLU A 11 30.77 -31.56 11.41
CA GLU A 11 31.66 -32.56 12.04
C GLU A 11 31.37 -33.99 11.58
N ILE A 12 30.36 -34.20 10.74
CA ILE A 12 29.97 -35.52 10.28
C ILE A 12 30.64 -35.83 8.93
N ILE A 13 31.60 -36.76 8.93
CA ILE A 13 32.28 -37.23 7.72
C ILE A 13 31.41 -38.30 7.05
N PHE A 14 30.93 -38.03 5.83
CA PHE A 14 30.10 -38.95 5.06
C PHE A 14 30.82 -39.54 3.82
N PRO A 15 30.47 -40.75 3.38
CA PRO A 15 31.06 -41.38 2.19
C PRO A 15 30.71 -40.64 0.89
N THR A 16 31.67 -40.54 -0.04
CA THR A 16 31.63 -39.76 -1.28
C THR A 16 30.44 -40.07 -2.23
N ALA A 17 29.82 -41.26 -2.10
CA ALA A 17 28.65 -41.66 -2.87
C ALA A 17 27.34 -40.94 -2.48
N ALA A 18 27.29 -40.27 -1.32
CA ALA A 18 26.12 -39.51 -0.87
C ALA A 18 26.00 -38.10 -1.49
N ASN A 19 27.06 -37.60 -2.15
CA ASN A 19 27.12 -36.23 -2.66
C ASN A 19 26.17 -35.96 -3.85
N HIS A 20 25.80 -36.98 -4.64
CA HIS A 20 24.90 -36.79 -5.78
C HIS A 20 23.42 -36.61 -5.41
N ASN A 21 22.99 -37.13 -4.24
CA ASN A 21 21.62 -36.95 -3.74
C ASN A 21 21.50 -35.78 -2.75
N PHE A 22 22.61 -35.24 -2.25
CA PHE A 22 22.60 -34.21 -1.23
C PHE A 22 22.04 -32.87 -1.72
N SER A 23 22.35 -32.47 -2.94
CA SER A 23 21.78 -31.26 -3.55
C SER A 23 20.28 -31.37 -3.75
N HIS A 24 19.78 -32.55 -4.15
CA HIS A 24 18.35 -32.82 -4.30
C HIS A 24 17.65 -32.85 -2.95
N ILE A 25 18.19 -33.57 -1.96
CA ILE A 25 17.67 -33.64 -0.59
C ILE A 25 17.66 -32.26 0.07
N LEU A 26 18.72 -31.45 -0.09
CA LEU A 26 18.75 -30.07 0.41
C LEU A 26 17.75 -29.17 -0.32
N THR A 27 17.50 -29.39 -1.61
CA THR A 27 16.50 -28.65 -2.37
C THR A 27 15.09 -29.02 -1.94
N ASP A 28 14.82 -30.31 -1.71
CA ASP A 28 13.55 -30.81 -1.18
C ASP A 28 13.31 -30.36 0.27
N LEU A 29 14.37 -30.32 1.10
CA LEU A 29 14.33 -29.76 2.45
C LEU A 29 14.11 -28.24 2.46
N LYS A 30 14.69 -27.51 1.50
CA LYS A 30 14.40 -26.08 1.29
C LYS A 30 12.96 -25.87 0.84
N ARG A 31 12.48 -26.70 -0.09
CA ARG A 31 11.12 -26.62 -0.63
C ARG A 31 10.05 -26.96 0.40
N SER A 32 10.31 -27.97 1.24
CA SER A 32 9.42 -28.36 2.35
C SER A 32 9.42 -27.34 3.50
N ASN A 33 10.55 -26.67 3.78
CA ASN A 33 10.57 -25.58 4.75
C ASN A 33 9.86 -24.32 4.23
N LEU A 34 9.92 -24.06 2.92
CA LEU A 34 9.19 -22.99 2.25
C LEU A 34 7.80 -23.44 1.79
N SER A 35 7.07 -24.16 2.64
CA SER A 35 5.72 -24.66 2.37
C SER A 35 4.64 -23.58 2.56
N ILE A 36 3.42 -23.85 2.10
CA ILE A 36 2.29 -22.93 2.35
C ILE A 36 1.95 -22.95 3.84
N ALA A 37 1.88 -24.14 4.45
CA ALA A 37 1.54 -24.26 5.87
C ALA A 37 2.55 -23.55 6.78
N ASN A 38 3.85 -23.63 6.49
CA ASN A 38 4.88 -22.91 7.27
C ASN A 38 4.71 -21.40 7.16
N ARG A 39 4.36 -20.87 5.98
CA ARG A 39 4.12 -19.43 5.81
C ARG A 39 2.89 -18.98 6.57
N LEU A 40 1.79 -19.72 6.50
CA LEU A 40 0.58 -19.39 7.26
C LEU A 40 0.81 -19.44 8.77
N ARG A 41 1.51 -20.47 9.27
CA ARG A 41 1.89 -20.54 10.69
C ARG A 41 2.82 -19.39 11.10
N SER A 42 3.77 -19.02 10.25
CA SER A 42 4.67 -17.88 10.52
C SER A 42 3.90 -16.57 10.55
N CYS A 43 2.94 -16.35 9.63
CA CYS A 43 2.04 -15.19 9.66
C CYS A 43 1.21 -15.16 10.95
N GLN A 44 0.65 -16.29 11.40
CA GLN A 44 -0.10 -16.35 12.65
C GLN A 44 0.78 -16.02 13.86
N HIS A 45 1.95 -16.65 13.96
CA HIS A 45 2.91 -16.38 15.04
C HIS A 45 3.32 -14.90 15.11
N ASP A 46 3.67 -14.31 13.96
CA ASP A 46 4.04 -12.90 13.89
C ASP A 46 2.85 -11.97 14.21
N ALA A 47 1.62 -12.38 13.91
CA ALA A 47 0.41 -11.62 14.25
C ALA A 47 0.10 -11.66 15.75
N ASP A 48 0.41 -12.77 16.44
CA ASP A 48 0.29 -12.86 17.89
C ASP A 48 1.22 -11.87 18.59
N PHE A 49 2.47 -11.75 18.12
CA PHE A 49 3.38 -10.71 18.58
C PHE A 49 2.83 -9.29 18.33
N VAL A 50 2.28 -9.02 17.14
CA VAL A 50 1.66 -7.71 16.84
C VAL A 50 0.51 -7.40 17.80
N LYS A 51 -0.29 -8.40 18.19
CA LYS A 51 -1.34 -8.26 19.20
C LYS A 51 -0.78 -7.88 20.57
N GLU A 52 0.32 -8.51 20.99
CA GLU A 52 1.01 -8.18 22.25
C GLU A 52 1.54 -6.74 22.23
N VAL A 53 2.13 -6.29 21.11
CA VAL A 53 2.56 -4.90 20.93
C VAL A 53 1.36 -3.94 21.06
N ALA A 54 0.24 -4.24 20.39
CA ALA A 54 -0.97 -3.43 20.50
C ALA A 54 -1.49 -3.33 21.95
N ALA A 55 -1.47 -4.45 22.68
CA ALA A 55 -1.87 -4.50 24.09
C ALA A 55 -0.93 -3.68 25.00
N CYS A 56 0.38 -3.67 24.73
CA CYS A 56 1.35 -2.95 25.55
C CYS A 56 1.30 -1.43 25.34
N TYR A 57 1.09 -0.97 24.11
CA TYR A 57 1.11 0.47 23.79
C TYR A 57 -0.29 1.10 23.73
N GLY A 58 -1.35 0.30 23.59
CA GLY A 58 -2.73 0.81 23.56
C GLY A 58 -2.98 1.80 22.43
N ARG A 59 -2.49 1.50 21.22
CA ARG A 59 -2.59 2.38 20.03
C ARG A 59 -3.17 1.62 18.83
N PRO A 60 -3.85 2.30 17.89
CA PRO A 60 -4.47 1.68 16.73
C PRO A 60 -3.43 1.02 15.81
N LEU A 61 -3.75 -0.18 15.34
CA LEU A 61 -2.94 -0.91 14.37
C LEU A 61 -3.21 -0.42 12.95
N VAL A 62 -2.12 -0.08 12.25
CA VAL A 62 -2.10 0.38 10.86
C VAL A 62 -1.29 -0.62 10.05
N ALA A 63 -1.94 -1.30 9.12
CA ALA A 63 -1.23 -2.23 8.24
C ALA A 63 -0.50 -1.46 7.13
N ASN A 64 0.83 -1.62 7.02
CA ASN A 64 1.54 -1.14 5.84
C ASN A 64 1.31 -2.10 4.67
N GLU A 65 0.61 -1.63 3.65
CA GLU A 65 0.11 -2.41 2.52
C GLU A 65 1.23 -2.75 1.54
N ARG A 66 1.94 -3.80 1.92
CA ARG A 66 2.72 -4.72 1.09
C ARG A 66 2.61 -6.11 1.70
N CYS A 67 2.74 -6.17 3.03
CA CYS A 67 2.58 -7.39 3.81
C CYS A 67 1.89 -7.18 5.17
N GLY A 68 1.77 -5.95 5.68
CA GLY A 68 1.25 -5.67 7.02
C GLY A 68 -0.12 -6.30 7.33
N SER A 69 -1.01 -6.37 6.34
CA SER A 69 -2.34 -6.97 6.48
C SER A 69 -2.29 -8.48 6.77
N TRP A 70 -1.19 -9.17 6.48
CA TRP A 70 -0.98 -10.57 6.86
C TRP A 70 -0.69 -10.77 8.34
N TYR A 71 -0.33 -9.70 9.06
CA TYR A 71 0.04 -9.74 10.49
C TYR A 71 -0.92 -8.93 11.37
N VAL A 72 -1.85 -8.19 10.79
CA VAL A 72 -2.89 -7.46 11.52
C VAL A 72 -4.23 -8.13 11.21
N ARG A 73 -4.92 -8.62 12.26
CA ARG A 73 -6.24 -9.24 12.08
C ARG A 73 -7.26 -8.18 11.63
N PRO A 74 -8.22 -8.52 10.74
CA PRO A 74 -9.17 -7.57 10.19
C PRO A 74 -9.95 -6.78 11.26
N GLU A 75 -10.35 -7.45 12.34
CA GLU A 75 -11.10 -6.87 13.46
C GLU A 75 -10.25 -5.93 14.36
N GLU A 76 -8.93 -6.05 14.31
CA GLU A 76 -7.98 -5.21 15.06
C GLU A 76 -7.42 -4.06 14.19
N LYS A 77 -7.67 -4.08 12.87
CA LYS A 77 -7.11 -3.15 11.90
C LYS A 77 -7.86 -1.81 11.91
N ALA A 78 -7.21 -0.76 12.41
CA ALA A 78 -7.78 0.59 12.42
C ALA A 78 -7.61 1.33 11.08
N ALA A 79 -6.47 1.13 10.40
CA ALA A 79 -6.22 1.77 9.12
C ALA A 79 -5.23 0.98 8.25
N SER A 80 -5.05 1.47 7.03
CA SER A 80 -4.05 0.96 6.06
C SER A 80 -3.11 2.11 5.67
N ALA A 81 -1.85 1.81 5.38
CA ALA A 81 -0.86 2.78 4.90
C ALA A 81 -0.06 2.22 3.73
N TYR A 82 0.59 3.08 2.94
CA TYR A 82 1.36 2.68 1.76
C TYR A 82 2.78 3.26 1.76
N PHE A 83 3.54 3.00 2.82
CA PHE A 83 4.97 3.33 2.91
C PHE A 83 5.80 2.30 2.13
N LYS A 84 6.44 2.71 1.05
CA LYS A 84 7.19 1.78 0.20
C LYS A 84 8.67 1.75 0.56
N SER A 85 9.19 0.55 0.83
CA SER A 85 10.60 0.30 1.14
C SER A 85 11.59 0.90 0.13
N THR A 86 11.25 0.90 -1.17
CA THR A 86 12.13 1.46 -2.21
C THR A 86 12.37 2.97 -2.06
N ASP A 87 11.46 3.68 -1.39
CA ASP A 87 11.63 5.12 -1.11
C ASP A 87 12.58 5.35 0.09
N GLY A 88 13.02 4.29 0.77
CA GLY A 88 14.04 4.28 1.82
C GLY A 88 15.35 3.58 1.42
N HIS A 89 15.48 3.10 0.18
CA HIS A 89 16.72 2.45 -0.28
C HIS A 89 17.89 3.43 -0.30
N THR A 90 19.07 2.92 0.02
CA THR A 90 20.31 3.69 0.01
C THR A 90 20.54 4.35 -1.35
N ASN A 91 20.89 5.64 -1.35
CA ASN A 91 21.06 6.48 -2.55
C ASN A 91 19.79 6.69 -3.40
N ALA A 92 18.62 6.29 -2.90
CA ALA A 92 17.34 6.43 -3.59
C ALA A 92 16.21 6.97 -2.68
N TRP A 93 16.58 7.60 -1.56
CA TRP A 93 15.63 8.14 -0.58
C TRP A 93 14.70 9.18 -1.20
N LYS A 94 13.40 9.04 -0.96
CA LYS A 94 12.36 9.88 -1.56
C LYS A 94 11.21 10.12 -0.59
N PHE A 95 10.63 11.32 -0.66
CA PHE A 95 9.29 11.58 -0.16
C PHE A 95 8.26 11.38 -1.28
N SER A 96 7.28 10.51 -1.06
CA SER A 96 6.30 10.17 -2.10
C SER A 96 5.15 11.18 -2.15
N THR A 97 5.11 12.01 -3.20
CA THR A 97 3.97 12.91 -3.52
C THR A 97 2.74 12.18 -4.11
N ARG A 98 2.59 10.89 -3.81
CA ARG A 98 1.55 9.99 -4.37
C ARG A 98 0.93 9.10 -3.30
N ARG A 99 1.75 8.60 -2.37
CA ARG A 99 1.31 7.82 -1.21
C ARG A 99 1.57 8.70 0.00
N LEU A 100 0.67 9.66 0.20
CA LEU A 100 0.87 10.73 1.15
C LEU A 100 0.60 10.28 2.60
N ASN A 101 -0.27 9.27 2.79
CA ASN A 101 -0.67 8.72 4.10
C ASN A 101 -1.18 9.79 5.10
N LEU A 102 -1.77 10.89 4.62
CA LEU A 102 -2.20 12.01 5.47
C LEU A 102 -3.42 11.70 6.32
N HIS A 103 -4.21 10.70 5.94
CA HIS A 103 -5.31 10.19 6.76
C HIS A 103 -4.84 9.62 8.10
N LEU A 104 -3.56 9.22 8.20
CA LEU A 104 -2.98 8.79 9.47
C LEU A 104 -2.89 9.93 10.49
N LEU A 105 -2.87 11.20 10.06
CA LEU A 105 -2.80 12.33 10.99
C LEU A 105 -4.05 12.40 11.88
N GLU A 106 -5.23 12.11 11.32
CA GLU A 106 -6.47 12.02 12.09
C GLU A 106 -6.45 10.85 13.08
N VAL A 107 -6.02 9.67 12.62
CA VAL A 107 -5.89 8.46 13.46
C VAL A 107 -4.92 8.72 14.62
N ILE A 108 -3.75 9.26 14.31
CA ILE A 108 -2.71 9.61 15.30
C ILE A 108 -3.24 10.65 16.28
N GLY A 109 -3.89 11.71 15.78
CA GLY A 109 -4.45 12.77 16.61
C GLY A 109 -5.48 12.28 17.63
N LYS A 110 -6.40 11.41 17.20
CA LYS A 110 -7.48 10.86 18.05
C LYS A 110 -6.97 9.89 19.11
N HIS A 111 -5.91 9.15 18.80
CA HIS A 111 -5.43 8.06 19.65
C HIS A 111 -4.07 8.32 20.29
N ASP A 112 -3.52 9.53 20.13
CA ASP A 112 -2.18 9.90 20.58
C ASP A 112 -1.08 8.97 20.04
N GLY A 113 -1.11 8.69 18.74
CA GLY A 113 -0.16 7.81 18.08
C GLY A 113 -0.81 6.63 17.34
N CYS A 114 0.04 5.82 16.72
CA CYS A 114 -0.37 4.61 16.01
C CYS A 114 0.76 3.58 15.96
N ILE A 115 0.42 2.33 15.63
CA ILE A 115 1.37 1.25 15.39
C ILE A 115 1.31 0.86 13.91
N ILE A 116 2.36 1.14 13.16
CA ILE A 116 2.49 0.77 11.75
C ILE A 116 3.22 -0.57 11.66
N VAL A 117 2.51 -1.58 11.13
CA VAL A 117 2.99 -2.97 11.04
C VAL A 117 3.49 -3.26 9.64
N ASP A 118 4.73 -3.74 9.55
CA ASP A 118 5.35 -4.22 8.32
C ASP A 118 6.34 -5.35 8.64
N SER A 119 6.82 -6.06 7.62
CA SER A 119 7.83 -7.11 7.78
C SER A 119 8.92 -7.01 6.73
N THR A 120 9.98 -7.79 6.91
CA THR A 120 11.04 -7.92 5.91
C THR A 120 11.61 -9.33 5.94
N ARG A 121 12.35 -9.71 4.91
CA ARG A 121 12.91 -11.05 4.72
C ARG A 121 14.44 -11.05 4.67
N ARG A 122 15.01 -12.24 4.50
CA ARG A 122 16.42 -12.48 4.18
C ARG A 122 17.37 -11.93 5.25
N GLY A 123 17.02 -12.11 6.51
CA GLY A 123 17.84 -11.71 7.64
C GLY A 123 17.99 -10.20 7.85
N LYS A 124 17.21 -9.37 7.14
CA LYS A 124 17.10 -7.94 7.49
C LYS A 124 16.43 -7.80 8.85
N ARG A 125 16.93 -6.88 9.69
CA ARG A 125 16.33 -6.58 11.00
C ARG A 125 15.00 -5.85 10.88
N MET A 126 14.87 -5.01 9.86
CA MET A 126 13.76 -4.09 9.70
C MET A 126 13.61 -3.70 8.23
N PRO A 127 12.38 -3.56 7.69
CA PRO A 127 12.19 -3.04 6.35
C PRO A 127 12.59 -1.57 6.25
N ASP A 128 13.09 -1.17 5.09
CA ASP A 128 13.47 0.23 4.80
C ASP A 128 12.28 1.20 4.93
N ALA A 129 11.05 0.70 4.79
CA ALA A 129 9.83 1.46 5.02
C ALA A 129 9.75 1.96 6.48
N LEU A 130 10.03 1.10 7.45
CA LEU A 130 9.98 1.40 8.88
C LEU A 130 11.24 2.14 9.38
N SER A 131 12.42 1.81 8.85
CA SER A 131 13.69 2.37 9.32
C SER A 131 14.03 3.73 8.72
N LYS A 132 13.50 4.06 7.53
CA LYS A 132 13.86 5.28 6.78
C LYS A 132 12.67 6.00 6.18
N THR A 133 11.75 5.32 5.48
CA THR A 133 10.64 6.00 4.79
C THR A 133 9.67 6.68 5.76
N ILE A 134 9.22 6.00 6.81
CA ILE A 134 8.35 6.59 7.85
C ILE A 134 9.07 7.70 8.63
N PRO A 135 10.33 7.54 9.06
CA PRO A 135 11.11 8.65 9.60
C PRO A 135 11.15 9.90 8.74
N VAL A 136 11.46 9.75 7.44
CA VAL A 136 11.45 10.87 6.49
C VAL A 136 10.05 11.49 6.41
N TRP A 137 9.01 10.67 6.37
CA TRP A 137 7.63 11.17 6.36
C TRP A 137 7.29 11.96 7.62
N CYS A 138 7.57 11.42 8.82
CA CYS A 138 7.32 12.11 10.09
C CYS A 138 8.03 13.47 10.12
N THR A 139 9.32 13.52 9.79
CA THR A 139 10.10 14.76 9.81
C THR A 139 9.59 15.78 8.79
N VAL A 140 9.27 15.36 7.56
CA VAL A 140 8.73 16.29 6.54
C VAL A 140 7.36 16.83 6.93
N ILE A 141 6.49 16.00 7.53
CA ILE A 141 5.20 16.44 8.07
C ILE A 141 5.39 17.41 9.23
N ASN A 142 6.31 17.14 10.15
CA ASN A 142 6.62 18.06 11.26
C ASN A 142 7.10 19.41 10.73
N MET A 143 8.04 19.43 9.79
CA MET A 143 8.53 20.67 9.16
C MET A 143 7.40 21.46 8.45
N ALA A 144 6.37 20.78 7.95
CA ALA A 144 5.24 21.41 7.27
C ALA A 144 4.18 21.93 8.23
N LEU A 145 3.87 21.18 9.29
CA LEU A 145 2.75 21.45 10.20
C LEU A 145 3.16 22.17 11.49
N PHE A 146 4.42 22.05 11.91
CA PHE A 146 4.99 22.64 13.12
C PHE A 146 6.27 23.44 12.81
N PRO A 147 6.23 24.43 11.92
CA PRO A 147 7.45 25.14 11.47
C PRO A 147 8.17 25.89 12.59
N ASP A 148 7.44 26.29 13.64
CA ASP A 148 7.98 27.04 14.79
C ASP A 148 8.56 26.12 15.88
N ASP A 149 8.35 24.80 15.79
CA ASP A 149 8.91 23.84 16.74
C ASP A 149 10.37 23.51 16.38
N PRO A 150 11.35 23.75 17.27
CA PRO A 150 12.76 23.51 16.99
C PRO A 150 13.10 22.04 16.71
N SER A 151 12.27 21.10 17.16
CA SER A 151 12.46 19.66 16.92
C SER A 151 11.98 19.22 15.54
N SER A 152 11.15 20.01 14.85
CA SER A 152 10.56 19.66 13.56
C SER A 152 11.52 19.20 12.47
N PRO A 153 12.70 19.82 12.24
CA PRO A 153 13.65 19.35 11.24
C PRO A 153 14.48 18.13 11.70
N THR A 154 14.27 17.63 12.92
CA THR A 154 15.05 16.51 13.46
C THR A 154 14.61 15.20 12.82
N LEU A 155 15.56 14.55 12.14
CA LEU A 155 15.39 13.19 11.64
C LEU A 155 15.64 12.20 12.78
N HIS A 156 14.80 11.18 12.91
CA HIS A 156 15.01 10.07 13.85
C HIS A 156 15.07 8.76 13.08
N THR A 157 16.23 8.10 13.08
CA THR A 157 16.40 6.77 12.46
C THR A 157 16.96 5.77 13.48
N PRO A 158 16.69 4.46 13.35
CA PRO A 158 17.19 3.46 14.28
C PRO A 158 18.71 3.26 14.08
N PRO A 159 19.57 3.56 15.09
CA PRO A 159 21.02 3.62 14.92
C PRO A 159 21.67 2.25 14.68
N ASN A 160 20.99 1.16 15.04
CA ASN A 160 21.41 -0.22 14.79
C ASN A 160 21.08 -0.73 13.37
N VAL A 161 20.39 0.08 12.55
CA VAL A 161 20.02 -0.26 11.17
C VAL A 161 20.50 0.80 10.19
N VAL A 162 20.46 2.07 10.56
CA VAL A 162 20.85 3.20 9.72
C VAL A 162 22.14 3.82 10.26
N SER A 163 23.19 3.81 9.44
CA SER A 163 24.48 4.38 9.83
C SER A 163 24.41 5.91 9.98
N PRO A 164 25.30 6.54 10.79
CA PRO A 164 25.36 8.01 10.89
C PRO A 164 25.60 8.71 9.55
N SER A 165 26.36 8.10 8.64
CA SER A 165 26.59 8.64 7.29
C SER A 165 25.30 8.64 6.47
N GLU A 166 24.58 7.51 6.45
CA GLU A 166 23.29 7.41 5.75
C GLU A 166 22.25 8.37 6.35
N HIS A 167 22.18 8.47 7.67
CA HIS A 167 21.32 9.43 8.37
C HIS A 167 21.57 10.87 7.89
N SER A 168 22.82 11.32 7.90
CA SER A 168 23.19 12.68 7.48
C SER A 168 22.85 12.95 6.01
N GLN A 169 23.04 11.96 5.13
CA GLN A 169 22.67 12.08 3.72
C GLN A 169 21.15 12.21 3.53
N ILE A 170 20.36 11.46 4.29
CA ILE A 170 18.89 11.58 4.28
C ILE A 170 18.47 12.96 4.81
N ALA A 171 19.05 13.40 5.94
CA ALA A 171 18.73 14.68 6.55
C ALA A 171 18.97 15.86 5.60
N ALA A 172 20.06 15.82 4.81
CA ALA A 172 20.37 16.82 3.80
C ALA A 172 19.30 16.94 2.69
N LEU A 173 18.51 15.89 2.45
CA LEU A 173 17.44 15.89 1.44
C LEU A 173 16.10 16.43 1.95
N LEU A 174 15.89 16.51 3.26
CA LEU A 174 14.61 16.91 3.87
C LEU A 174 14.05 18.24 3.36
N PRO A 175 14.85 19.32 3.16
CA PRO A 175 14.32 20.56 2.61
C PRO A 175 13.71 20.39 1.22
N SER A 176 14.31 19.57 0.36
CA SER A 176 13.78 19.30 -0.99
C SER A 176 12.46 18.52 -0.96
N PHE A 177 12.30 17.63 0.04
CA PHE A 177 11.08 16.90 0.27
C PHE A 177 9.96 17.79 0.80
N LEU A 178 10.27 18.71 1.72
CA LEU A 178 9.34 19.74 2.17
C LEU A 178 8.86 20.61 1.01
N THR A 179 9.76 21.07 0.14
CA THR A 179 9.40 21.83 -1.06
C THR A 179 8.46 21.03 -1.96
N SER A 180 8.73 19.73 -2.14
CA SER A 180 7.88 18.84 -2.94
C SER A 180 6.48 18.65 -2.34
N LEU A 181 6.36 18.59 -1.01
CA LEU A 181 5.08 18.53 -0.30
C LEU A 181 4.31 19.85 -0.43
N LYS A 182 4.97 21.00 -0.20
CA LYS A 182 4.35 22.32 -0.31
C LYS A 182 3.84 22.61 -1.73
N ALA A 183 4.55 22.12 -2.74
CA ALA A 183 4.14 22.24 -4.14
C ALA A 183 2.82 21.53 -4.47
N LEU A 184 2.30 20.64 -3.60
CA LEU A 184 0.99 20.02 -3.77
C LEU A 184 -0.18 20.94 -3.40
N ASN A 185 0.07 22.11 -2.81
CA ASN A 185 -0.97 23.07 -2.38
C ASN A 185 -2.07 22.43 -1.53
N LEU A 186 -1.67 21.60 -0.57
CA LEU A 186 -2.57 20.98 0.40
C LEU A 186 -3.03 22.01 1.44
N ASP A 187 -4.21 21.80 2.02
CA ASP A 187 -4.72 22.55 3.16
C ASP A 187 -3.97 22.16 4.44
N LEU A 188 -2.76 22.71 4.62
CA LEU A 188 -1.92 22.44 5.79
C LEU A 188 -2.59 22.85 7.11
N PRO A 189 -3.33 23.98 7.22
CA PRO A 189 -4.08 24.31 8.44
C PRO A 189 -5.08 23.22 8.87
N SER A 190 -5.87 22.68 7.93
CA SER A 190 -6.80 21.58 8.23
C SER A 190 -6.05 20.32 8.68
N LEU A 191 -4.95 19.96 8.01
CA LEU A 191 -4.11 18.83 8.41
C LEU A 191 -3.48 19.03 9.80
N ARG A 192 -3.03 20.26 10.11
CA ARG A 192 -2.45 20.63 11.41
C ARG A 192 -3.47 20.55 12.53
N ALA A 193 -4.76 20.78 12.25
CA ALA A 193 -5.81 20.69 13.26
C ALA A 193 -5.97 19.28 13.83
N HIS A 194 -5.57 18.23 13.10
CA HIS A 194 -5.58 16.86 13.59
C HIS A 194 -4.49 16.57 14.63
N LEU A 195 -3.38 17.31 14.63
CA LEU A 195 -2.24 17.01 15.51
C LEU A 195 -2.00 18.13 16.50
N SER A 196 -1.92 17.80 17.79
CA SER A 196 -1.54 18.75 18.84
C SER A 196 -0.03 18.95 18.97
N ARG A 197 0.77 17.95 18.57
CA ARG A 197 2.23 17.88 18.76
C ARG A 197 2.90 17.29 17.50
N PRO A 198 4.22 17.47 17.30
CA PRO A 198 4.91 16.82 16.20
C PRO A 198 4.95 15.29 16.37
N LEU A 199 5.15 14.59 15.27
CA LEU A 199 5.27 13.13 15.20
C LEU A 199 6.68 12.68 15.58
N ARG A 200 6.81 11.52 16.24
CA ARG A 200 8.12 10.90 16.48
C ARG A 200 8.09 9.40 16.24
N PRO A 201 8.92 8.86 15.32
CA PRO A 201 8.99 7.43 15.11
C PRO A 201 9.66 6.73 16.29
N PHE A 202 9.17 5.52 16.58
CA PHE A 202 9.69 4.61 17.61
C PHE A 202 9.68 3.19 17.03
N TRP A 203 10.64 2.32 17.36
CA TRP A 203 10.77 1.01 16.70
C TRP A 203 10.62 -0.14 17.67
N VAL A 204 9.79 -1.11 17.28
CA VAL A 204 9.52 -2.34 18.03
C VAL A 204 9.81 -3.53 17.12
N THR A 205 10.52 -4.52 17.64
CA THR A 205 10.80 -5.79 16.97
C THR A 205 10.53 -6.94 17.95
N GLN A 206 10.55 -8.18 17.48
CA GLN A 206 10.44 -9.34 18.39
C GLN A 206 11.59 -9.46 19.40
N GLU A 207 12.69 -8.73 19.24
CA GLU A 207 13.78 -8.66 20.23
C GLU A 207 13.49 -7.61 21.32
N THR A 208 12.46 -6.77 21.15
CA THR A 208 12.07 -5.75 22.13
C THR A 208 11.37 -6.41 23.32
N ALA A 209 11.90 -6.19 24.53
CA ALA A 209 11.19 -6.56 25.75
C ALA A 209 9.93 -5.69 25.89
N LEU A 210 8.76 -6.30 25.77
CA LEU A 210 7.48 -5.61 25.88
C LEU A 210 7.06 -5.46 27.34
N SER A 211 6.65 -4.24 27.70
CA SER A 211 5.95 -3.94 28.94
C SER A 211 4.86 -2.93 28.65
N PRO A 212 3.76 -2.87 29.44
CA PRO A 212 2.76 -1.82 29.29
C PRO A 212 3.40 -0.42 29.39
N VAL A 213 3.08 0.45 28.44
CA VAL A 213 3.59 1.83 28.37
C VAL A 213 2.42 2.79 28.20
N ASP A 214 2.14 3.58 29.24
CA ASP A 214 1.07 4.59 29.19
C ASP A 214 1.50 5.82 28.37
N VAL A 215 2.76 6.25 28.54
CA VAL A 215 3.32 7.44 27.88
C VAL A 215 4.61 7.04 27.16
N VAL A 216 4.58 7.04 25.82
CA VAL A 216 5.77 6.79 24.99
C VAL A 216 6.63 8.04 24.90
N PHE A 217 6.01 9.19 24.59
CA PHE A 217 6.66 10.50 24.54
C PHE A 217 5.73 11.57 25.14
N GLU A 218 6.28 12.46 25.96
CA GLU A 218 5.52 13.58 26.55
C GLU A 218 5.26 14.71 25.56
N SER A 219 6.17 14.93 24.61
CA SER A 219 6.14 16.08 23.70
C SER A 219 5.86 15.72 22.24
N HIS A 220 5.62 14.44 21.93
CA HIS A 220 5.40 13.97 20.56
C HIS A 220 4.31 12.92 20.48
N HIS A 221 3.63 12.84 19.34
CA HIS A 221 2.77 11.70 19.00
C HIS A 221 3.64 10.53 18.52
N PRO A 222 3.63 9.35 19.18
CA PRO A 222 4.43 8.21 18.77
C PRO A 222 3.89 7.55 17.49
N VAL A 223 4.78 7.37 16.52
CA VAL A 223 4.56 6.53 15.34
C VAL A 223 5.37 5.25 15.53
N ILE A 224 4.74 4.21 16.06
CA ILE A 224 5.39 2.96 16.44
C ILE A 224 5.57 2.09 15.20
N CYS A 225 6.78 2.03 14.67
CA CYS A 225 7.22 1.18 13.59
C CYS A 225 7.45 -0.26 14.11
N CYS A 226 6.44 -1.12 13.99
CA CYS A 226 6.48 -2.51 14.43
C CYS A 226 6.94 -3.43 13.29
N THR A 227 8.14 -4.01 13.43
CA THR A 227 8.58 -5.11 12.56
C THR A 227 8.00 -6.41 13.10
N SER A 228 7.00 -6.98 12.42
CA SER A 228 6.25 -8.13 12.92
C SER A 228 7.10 -9.40 13.03
N SER A 229 7.94 -9.67 12.04
CA SER A 229 8.74 -10.89 11.98
C SER A 229 10.06 -10.80 12.74
N ARG A 230 10.44 -11.87 13.45
CA ARG A 230 11.80 -12.00 14.01
C ARG A 230 12.85 -12.15 12.91
N ARG A 231 14.06 -11.67 13.20
CA ARG A 231 15.20 -11.83 12.30
C ARG A 231 15.73 -13.26 12.33
N VAL A 232 15.89 -13.85 11.15
CA VAL A 232 16.60 -15.12 10.97
C VAL A 232 17.98 -14.81 10.38
N ALA A 233 19.04 -14.99 11.17
CA ALA A 233 20.41 -14.65 10.76
C ALA A 233 21.07 -15.71 9.85
N GLY A 234 20.54 -16.94 9.84
CA GLY A 234 21.05 -18.09 9.08
C GLY A 234 20.13 -18.53 7.93
N THR A 235 20.20 -19.83 7.57
CA THR A 235 19.26 -20.43 6.61
C THR A 235 17.95 -20.78 7.31
N GLU A 236 16.81 -20.55 6.66
CA GLU A 236 15.47 -20.84 7.24
C GLU A 236 15.28 -22.32 7.63
N LEU A 237 16.16 -23.22 7.17
CA LEU A 237 16.18 -24.63 7.60
C LEU A 237 16.46 -24.82 9.10
N SER A 238 17.15 -23.90 9.76
CA SER A 238 17.49 -24.03 11.19
C SER A 238 16.34 -23.61 12.13
N GLU A 239 15.25 -23.06 11.60
CA GLU A 239 14.24 -22.34 12.37
C GLU A 239 12.95 -23.13 12.59
N ALA A 240 13.02 -24.47 12.53
CA ALA A 240 11.90 -25.39 12.75
C ALA A 240 10.65 -25.04 11.91
N GLY A 241 10.85 -24.59 10.66
CA GLY A 241 9.78 -24.24 9.74
C GLY A 241 9.24 -22.81 9.87
N TYR A 242 9.82 -21.96 10.73
CA TYR A 242 9.50 -20.53 10.74
C TYR A 242 10.13 -19.81 9.54
N ILE A 243 9.34 -18.96 8.89
CA ILE A 243 9.74 -18.15 7.74
C ILE A 243 9.59 -16.69 8.10
N GLN A 244 10.73 -16.00 8.27
CA GLN A 244 10.75 -14.56 8.45
C GLN A 244 10.01 -13.87 7.28
N GLY A 245 9.11 -12.93 7.57
CA GLY A 245 8.45 -12.10 6.57
C GLY A 245 7.57 -12.89 5.60
N ALA A 246 6.92 -13.97 6.08
CA ALA A 246 6.14 -14.89 5.26
C ALA A 246 5.02 -14.22 4.43
N GLY A 247 4.43 -13.14 4.94
CA GLY A 247 3.37 -12.36 4.28
C GLY A 247 3.88 -11.40 3.18
N ASP A 248 5.17 -11.34 2.91
CA ASP A 248 5.74 -10.56 1.81
C ASP A 248 5.90 -11.45 0.54
N ASP A 249 6.02 -10.84 -0.66
CA ASP A 249 6.07 -11.49 -2.00
C ASP A 249 5.12 -12.69 -2.13
N THR A 250 3.89 -12.52 -1.67
CA THR A 250 2.85 -13.55 -1.66
C THR A 250 2.49 -14.03 -3.06
N GLU A 251 2.79 -13.24 -4.09
CA GLU A 251 2.71 -13.64 -5.49
C GLU A 251 3.44 -14.95 -5.81
N ASN A 252 4.45 -15.34 -5.02
CA ASN A 252 5.24 -16.54 -5.26
C ASN A 252 4.66 -17.82 -4.63
N TRP A 253 3.73 -17.72 -3.68
CA TRP A 253 3.30 -18.87 -2.88
C TRP A 253 1.81 -18.91 -2.54
N ALA A 254 1.13 -17.76 -2.49
CA ALA A 254 -0.20 -17.66 -1.93
C ALA A 254 -1.31 -18.18 -2.84
N LEU A 255 -1.02 -18.49 -4.12
CA LEU A 255 -2.00 -19.05 -5.07
C LEU A 255 -3.31 -18.22 -5.17
N GLY A 256 -3.20 -16.90 -5.02
CA GLY A 256 -4.34 -15.98 -5.01
C GLY A 256 -4.99 -15.75 -3.64
N LEU A 257 -4.56 -16.45 -2.60
CA LEU A 257 -4.95 -16.19 -1.21
C LEU A 257 -4.56 -14.75 -0.81
N THR A 258 -5.52 -14.01 -0.26
CA THR A 258 -5.29 -12.70 0.33
C THR A 258 -5.29 -12.81 1.85
N ALA A 259 -4.74 -11.80 2.53
CA ALA A 259 -4.78 -11.76 4.00
C ALA A 259 -6.21 -11.83 4.56
N GLU A 260 -7.18 -11.20 3.89
CA GLU A 260 -8.59 -11.24 4.28
C GLU A 260 -9.19 -12.65 4.20
N ILE A 261 -8.91 -13.39 3.11
CA ILE A 261 -9.34 -14.79 2.97
C ILE A 261 -8.61 -15.67 3.99
N PHE A 262 -7.32 -15.42 4.23
CA PHE A 262 -6.57 -16.14 5.25
C PHE A 262 -7.21 -15.98 6.62
N TRP A 263 -7.44 -14.74 7.09
CA TRP A 263 -7.97 -14.51 8.43
C TRP A 263 -9.40 -14.98 8.61
N SER A 264 -10.26 -14.87 7.59
CA SER A 264 -11.63 -15.39 7.64
C SER A 264 -11.72 -16.93 7.67
N HIS A 265 -10.64 -17.61 7.28
CA HIS A 265 -10.58 -19.08 7.23
C HIS A 265 -9.34 -19.64 7.93
N ALA A 266 -8.80 -18.92 8.91
CA ALA A 266 -7.49 -19.22 9.50
C ALA A 266 -7.44 -20.64 10.08
N ASP A 267 -8.43 -21.04 10.88
CA ASP A 267 -8.49 -22.36 11.50
C ASP A 267 -8.51 -23.49 10.44
N ARG A 268 -9.31 -23.33 9.38
CA ARG A 268 -9.41 -24.30 8.28
C ARG A 268 -8.09 -24.41 7.52
N LEU A 269 -7.46 -23.28 7.22
CA LEU A 269 -6.20 -23.24 6.47
C LEU A 269 -5.02 -23.78 7.31
N LEU A 270 -4.97 -23.47 8.61
CA LEU A 270 -3.88 -23.90 9.48
C LEU A 270 -3.96 -25.37 9.89
N SER A 271 -5.17 -25.95 9.91
CA SER A 271 -5.39 -27.38 10.17
C SER A 271 -5.35 -28.27 8.94
N CYS A 272 -5.34 -27.69 7.73
CA CYS A 272 -5.32 -28.42 6.47
C CYS A 272 -3.94 -29.09 6.24
N PRO A 273 -3.89 -30.38 5.85
CA PRO A 273 -2.65 -31.02 5.43
C PRO A 273 -2.00 -30.29 4.25
N GLU A 274 -0.66 -30.23 4.22
CA GLU A 274 0.08 -29.51 3.18
C GLU A 274 -0.27 -29.96 1.75
N ALA A 275 -0.59 -31.25 1.57
CA ALA A 275 -0.97 -31.80 0.27
C ALA A 275 -2.31 -31.23 -0.26
N ASP A 276 -3.24 -30.90 0.63
CA ASP A 276 -4.60 -30.46 0.30
C ASP A 276 -4.73 -28.93 0.29
N LEU A 277 -3.74 -28.22 0.84
CA LEU A 277 -3.74 -26.77 0.95
C LEU A 277 -3.92 -26.04 -0.39
N PRO A 278 -3.25 -26.41 -1.50
CA PRO A 278 -3.44 -25.75 -2.78
C PRO A 278 -4.89 -25.77 -3.27
N ASP A 279 -5.57 -26.92 -3.11
CA ASP A 279 -6.96 -27.10 -3.54
C ASP A 279 -7.92 -26.33 -2.63
N LEU A 280 -7.67 -26.35 -1.32
CA LEU A 280 -8.44 -25.54 -0.37
C LEU A 280 -8.31 -24.05 -0.69
N VAL A 281 -7.09 -23.55 -0.93
CA VAL A 281 -6.87 -22.15 -1.31
C VAL A 281 -7.61 -21.80 -2.58
N ALA A 282 -7.51 -22.64 -3.62
CA ALA A 282 -8.22 -22.41 -4.88
C ALA A 282 -9.74 -22.33 -4.67
N SER A 283 -10.31 -23.20 -3.84
CA SER A 283 -11.74 -23.22 -3.53
C SER A 283 -12.20 -21.94 -2.81
N LEU A 284 -11.45 -21.48 -1.79
CA LEU A 284 -11.77 -20.26 -1.04
C LEU A 284 -11.66 -19.00 -1.90
N VAL A 285 -10.66 -18.93 -2.78
CA VAL A 285 -10.49 -17.81 -3.72
C VAL A 285 -11.65 -17.77 -4.73
N ALA A 286 -12.09 -18.92 -5.23
CA ALA A 286 -13.24 -19.00 -6.13
C ALA A 286 -14.55 -18.61 -5.42
N GLU A 287 -14.75 -19.10 -4.20
CA GLU A 287 -15.90 -18.76 -3.36
C GLU A 287 -15.97 -17.24 -3.12
N ARG A 288 -14.84 -16.61 -2.75
CA ARG A 288 -14.78 -15.17 -2.54
C ARG A 288 -15.15 -14.37 -3.79
N LYS A 289 -14.69 -14.80 -4.97
CA LYS A 289 -15.06 -14.18 -6.25
C LYS A 289 -16.55 -14.31 -6.53
N HIS A 290 -17.13 -15.49 -6.29
CA HIS A 290 -18.56 -15.71 -6.46
C HIS A 290 -19.39 -14.84 -5.50
N GLN A 291 -18.99 -14.73 -4.23
CA GLN A 291 -19.65 -13.86 -3.25
C GLN A 291 -19.59 -12.39 -3.69
N GLN A 292 -18.45 -11.91 -4.19
CA GLN A 292 -18.32 -10.54 -4.70
C GLN A 292 -19.21 -10.29 -5.93
N HIS A 293 -19.35 -11.27 -6.82
CA HIS A 293 -20.27 -11.17 -7.96
C HIS A 293 -21.75 -11.24 -7.54
N ALA A 294 -22.11 -12.09 -6.58
CA ALA A 294 -23.48 -12.28 -6.12
C ALA A 294 -23.98 -11.15 -5.23
N ALA A 295 -23.10 -10.47 -4.49
CA ALA A 295 -23.44 -9.33 -3.65
C ALA A 295 -23.91 -8.10 -4.46
N GLY A 296 -23.70 -8.08 -5.78
CA GLY A 296 -24.33 -7.15 -6.73
C GLY A 296 -23.88 -5.69 -6.65
N SER A 297 -23.55 -5.16 -5.48
CA SER A 297 -23.17 -3.75 -5.31
C SER A 297 -21.66 -3.58 -5.28
N GLY A 298 -21.12 -2.79 -6.19
CA GLY A 298 -19.80 -2.18 -6.00
C GLY A 298 -19.74 -1.42 -4.67
N THR A 299 -18.53 -1.08 -4.20
CA THR A 299 -18.39 -0.23 -3.02
C THR A 299 -19.18 1.08 -3.19
N PRO A 300 -19.67 1.73 -2.12
CA PRO A 300 -20.30 3.05 -2.27
C PRO A 300 -19.31 4.01 -2.97
N PRO A 301 -19.74 4.73 -4.03
CA PRO A 301 -18.85 5.64 -4.74
C PRO A 301 -18.25 6.68 -3.81
N LYS A 302 -16.93 6.84 -3.90
CA LYS A 302 -16.18 7.77 -3.08
C LYS A 302 -15.80 8.99 -3.89
N GLN A 303 -16.17 10.17 -3.40
CA GLN A 303 -15.79 11.43 -4.04
C GLN A 303 -14.27 11.63 -3.92
N VAL A 304 -13.59 11.88 -5.04
CA VAL A 304 -12.13 12.08 -5.07
C VAL A 304 -11.71 13.46 -5.56
N ALA A 305 -12.61 14.14 -6.27
CA ALA A 305 -12.45 15.51 -6.73
C ALA A 305 -13.85 16.12 -6.94
N PRO A 306 -13.97 17.44 -7.19
CA PRO A 306 -15.26 18.07 -7.44
C PRO A 306 -16.05 17.33 -8.53
N ARG A 307 -17.24 16.82 -8.18
CA ARG A 307 -18.15 16.05 -9.06
C ARG A 307 -17.55 14.76 -9.66
N ILE A 308 -16.43 14.27 -9.13
CA ILE A 308 -15.76 13.05 -9.60
C ILE A 308 -15.70 12.04 -8.48
N PHE A 309 -16.23 10.86 -8.75
CA PHE A 309 -16.32 9.73 -7.84
C PHE A 309 -15.60 8.52 -8.42
N VAL A 310 -15.12 7.64 -7.55
CA VAL A 310 -14.54 6.35 -7.93
C VAL A 310 -15.15 5.21 -7.13
N THR A 311 -15.26 4.05 -7.77
CA THR A 311 -15.75 2.84 -7.12
C THR A 311 -15.19 1.55 -7.75
N THR A 312 -15.53 0.40 -7.17
CA THR A 312 -15.28 -0.93 -7.73
C THR A 312 -16.36 -1.33 -8.73
N LEU A 313 -16.02 -2.21 -9.68
CA LEU A 313 -17.03 -2.91 -10.48
C LEU A 313 -17.72 -4.02 -9.66
N PRO A 314 -18.95 -4.44 -10.00
CA PRO A 314 -19.81 -3.89 -11.06
C PRO A 314 -20.41 -2.53 -10.68
N LEU A 315 -20.85 -1.77 -11.69
CA LEU A 315 -21.61 -0.54 -11.50
C LEU A 315 -23.11 -0.83 -11.58
N ASP A 316 -23.86 -0.33 -10.60
CA ASP A 316 -25.32 -0.31 -10.61
C ASP A 316 -25.86 0.59 -11.73
N GLU A 317 -27.18 0.59 -11.93
CA GLU A 317 -27.81 1.57 -12.81
C GLU A 317 -27.52 2.99 -12.34
N ALA A 318 -27.16 3.86 -13.29
CA ALA A 318 -26.79 5.24 -12.98
C ALA A 318 -28.01 5.99 -12.43
N ALA A 319 -27.85 6.59 -11.25
CA ALA A 319 -28.83 7.51 -10.69
C ALA A 319 -29.06 8.71 -11.63
N ALA A 320 -30.21 9.37 -11.48
CA ALA A 320 -30.51 10.58 -12.24
C ALA A 320 -29.44 11.66 -11.99
N GLY A 321 -28.88 12.21 -13.07
CA GLY A 321 -27.81 13.21 -12.98
C GLY A 321 -26.40 12.64 -12.82
N THR A 322 -26.23 11.32 -12.92
CA THR A 322 -24.92 10.65 -12.84
C THR A 322 -24.51 10.06 -14.20
N CYS A 323 -23.24 10.24 -14.54
CA CYS A 323 -22.58 9.61 -15.67
C CYS A 323 -21.58 8.55 -15.16
N SER A 324 -21.59 7.36 -15.77
CA SER A 324 -20.79 6.23 -15.32
C SER A 324 -19.81 5.77 -16.40
N VAL A 325 -18.54 5.60 -16.03
CA VAL A 325 -17.48 5.05 -16.88
C VAL A 325 -16.92 3.79 -16.24
N ALA A 326 -17.26 2.62 -16.81
CA ALA A 326 -16.76 1.32 -16.39
C ALA A 326 -15.47 0.96 -17.15
N LEU A 327 -14.40 0.64 -16.44
CA LEU A 327 -13.12 0.20 -17.00
C LEU A 327 -12.98 -1.31 -16.79
N ALA A 328 -13.42 -2.07 -17.79
CA ALA A 328 -13.57 -3.53 -17.73
C ALA A 328 -12.28 -4.28 -18.10
N GLN A 329 -12.19 -5.53 -17.65
CA GLN A 329 -11.04 -6.41 -17.89
C GLN A 329 -11.03 -7.05 -19.28
N ASP A 330 -12.17 -7.16 -19.96
CA ASP A 330 -12.23 -7.67 -21.33
C ASP A 330 -11.80 -6.58 -22.31
N VAL A 331 -11.07 -6.91 -23.37
CA VAL A 331 -10.68 -5.91 -24.38
C VAL A 331 -11.82 -5.76 -25.38
N THR A 332 -12.33 -4.53 -25.56
CA THR A 332 -13.43 -4.23 -26.49
C THR A 332 -13.03 -3.12 -27.47
N GLN A 333 -13.68 -3.08 -28.63
CA GLN A 333 -13.43 -2.09 -29.68
C GLN A 333 -14.03 -0.73 -29.33
N GLY A 334 -13.34 0.36 -29.69
CA GLY A 334 -13.68 1.74 -29.32
C GLY A 334 -15.09 2.17 -29.68
N GLU A 335 -15.57 1.72 -30.84
CA GLU A 335 -16.89 2.01 -31.37
C GLU A 335 -18.02 1.44 -30.50
N THR A 336 -17.71 0.44 -29.67
CA THR A 336 -18.69 -0.24 -28.81
C THR A 336 -18.73 0.32 -27.39
N TRP A 337 -17.86 1.28 -27.04
CA TRP A 337 -17.70 1.71 -25.64
C TRP A 337 -18.87 2.54 -25.13
N VAL A 338 -19.47 3.40 -25.96
CA VAL A 338 -20.62 4.22 -25.54
C VAL A 338 -21.88 3.36 -25.54
N LYS A 339 -22.49 3.18 -24.36
CA LYS A 339 -23.72 2.38 -24.18
C LYS A 339 -24.97 3.25 -24.14
N SER A 340 -24.85 4.45 -23.59
CA SER A 340 -25.90 5.47 -23.54
C SER A 340 -25.26 6.87 -23.39
N PRO A 341 -26.03 7.97 -23.44
CA PRO A 341 -25.52 9.32 -23.19
C PRO A 341 -24.85 9.51 -21.82
N THR A 342 -25.15 8.64 -20.84
CA THR A 342 -24.64 8.70 -19.47
C THR A 342 -23.85 7.45 -19.06
N ARG A 343 -23.65 6.48 -19.97
CA ARG A 343 -22.92 5.24 -19.67
C ARG A 343 -21.91 4.88 -20.76
N MET A 344 -20.65 4.71 -20.33
CA MET A 344 -19.56 4.21 -21.16
C MET A 344 -18.92 3.00 -20.48
N GLU A 345 -18.66 1.96 -21.26
CA GLU A 345 -17.97 0.74 -20.81
C GLU A 345 -16.76 0.48 -21.70
N VAL A 346 -15.58 0.72 -21.14
CA VAL A 346 -14.30 0.67 -21.83
C VAL A 346 -13.57 -0.60 -21.47
N GLY A 347 -13.41 -1.48 -22.45
CA GLY A 347 -12.72 -2.74 -22.26
C GLY A 347 -11.22 -2.61 -22.47
N LEU A 348 -10.44 -2.62 -21.38
CA LEU A 348 -9.01 -2.29 -21.42
C LEU A 348 -8.07 -3.49 -21.33
N GLY A 349 -8.53 -4.65 -20.88
CA GLY A 349 -7.66 -5.79 -20.58
C GLY A 349 -7.24 -5.85 -19.12
N LYS A 350 -6.19 -6.62 -18.82
CA LYS A 350 -5.67 -6.83 -17.45
C LYS A 350 -4.27 -6.23 -17.26
N HIS A 351 -3.96 -5.85 -16.02
CA HIS A 351 -2.63 -5.43 -15.57
C HIS A 351 -1.96 -4.37 -16.47
N LYS A 352 -0.68 -4.58 -16.85
CA LYS A 352 0.10 -3.63 -17.64
C LYS A 352 -0.50 -3.36 -19.03
N VAL A 353 -1.21 -4.34 -19.61
CA VAL A 353 -1.92 -4.16 -20.89
C VAL A 353 -3.04 -3.15 -20.73
N ALA A 354 -3.79 -3.23 -19.62
CA ALA A 354 -4.85 -2.29 -19.31
C ALA A 354 -4.33 -0.85 -19.17
N SER A 355 -3.23 -0.64 -18.45
CA SER A 355 -2.62 0.69 -18.34
C SER A 355 -2.15 1.24 -19.69
N ARG A 356 -1.64 0.39 -20.58
CA ARG A 356 -1.25 0.80 -21.94
C ARG A 356 -2.47 1.20 -22.77
N ASN A 357 -3.50 0.36 -22.79
CA ASN A 357 -4.72 0.60 -23.55
C ASN A 357 -5.49 1.82 -23.01
N LEU A 358 -5.43 2.06 -21.70
CA LEU A 358 -5.99 3.26 -21.07
C LEU A 358 -5.47 4.53 -21.75
N ARG A 359 -4.17 4.60 -22.08
CA ARG A 359 -3.57 5.76 -22.77
C ARG A 359 -4.32 6.15 -24.04
N GLN A 360 -4.71 5.14 -24.82
CA GLN A 360 -5.42 5.33 -26.08
C GLN A 360 -6.87 5.73 -25.81
N ALA A 361 -7.52 5.09 -24.83
CA ALA A 361 -8.91 5.33 -24.48
C ALA A 361 -9.16 6.69 -23.79
N LEU A 362 -8.15 7.30 -23.14
CA LEU A 362 -8.30 8.55 -22.39
C LEU A 362 -8.85 9.71 -23.24
N SER A 363 -8.58 9.72 -24.54
CA SER A 363 -9.18 10.70 -25.47
C SER A 363 -10.70 10.64 -25.44
N ASP A 364 -11.23 9.44 -25.66
CA ASP A 364 -12.66 9.22 -25.83
C ASP A 364 -13.38 9.31 -24.49
N ILE A 365 -12.75 8.81 -23.42
CA ILE A 365 -13.25 8.94 -22.05
C ILE A 365 -13.39 10.41 -21.66
N CYS A 366 -12.33 11.22 -21.82
CA CYS A 366 -12.38 12.64 -21.45
C CYS A 366 -13.37 13.42 -22.32
N ALA A 367 -13.46 13.11 -23.64
CA ALA A 367 -14.42 13.75 -24.52
C ALA A 367 -15.87 13.38 -24.17
N PHE A 368 -16.14 12.11 -23.84
CA PHE A 368 -17.45 11.63 -23.40
C PHE A 368 -17.90 12.34 -22.12
N VAL A 369 -17.01 12.39 -21.13
CA VAL A 369 -17.28 13.03 -19.84
C VAL A 369 -17.43 14.56 -19.96
N ALA A 370 -16.64 15.21 -20.82
CA ALA A 370 -16.77 16.64 -21.09
C ALA A 370 -18.16 16.98 -21.65
N ARG A 371 -18.64 16.24 -22.66
CA ARG A 371 -19.98 16.43 -23.23
C ARG A 371 -21.09 16.25 -22.19
N PHE A 372 -20.92 15.31 -21.27
CA PHE A 372 -21.88 15.11 -20.19
C PHE A 372 -21.96 16.35 -19.28
N TRP A 373 -20.82 16.90 -18.84
CA TRP A 373 -20.80 18.11 -17.99
C TRP A 373 -21.23 19.39 -18.72
N GLU A 374 -21.02 19.49 -20.04
CA GLU A 374 -21.58 20.58 -20.83
C GLU A 374 -23.12 20.57 -20.81
N ALA A 375 -23.72 19.38 -20.90
CA ALA A 375 -25.17 19.22 -20.83
C ALA A 375 -25.73 19.26 -19.40
N HIS A 376 -24.95 18.82 -18.42
CA HIS A 376 -25.32 18.72 -17.01
C HIS A 376 -24.24 19.35 -16.13
N PRO A 377 -24.23 20.68 -15.96
CA PRO A 377 -23.19 21.37 -15.21
C PRO A 377 -23.04 20.86 -13.77
N GLU A 378 -24.14 20.49 -13.11
CA GLU A 378 -24.10 19.95 -11.73
C GLU A 378 -24.03 18.42 -11.69
N GLY A 379 -23.89 17.76 -12.84
CA GLY A 379 -23.85 16.30 -12.93
C GLY A 379 -22.58 15.70 -12.32
N GLU A 380 -22.71 14.47 -11.82
CA GLU A 380 -21.61 13.73 -11.21
C GLU A 380 -21.09 12.64 -12.14
N VAL A 381 -19.79 12.37 -12.08
CA VAL A 381 -19.16 11.33 -12.90
C VAL A 381 -18.51 10.29 -12.01
N VAL A 382 -18.86 9.03 -12.23
CA VAL A 382 -18.35 7.87 -11.49
C VAL A 382 -17.44 7.04 -12.40
N PHE A 383 -16.18 6.85 -11.99
CA PHE A 383 -15.23 5.94 -12.64
C PHE A 383 -15.11 4.65 -11.85
N ALA A 384 -15.33 3.50 -12.49
CA ALA A 384 -15.17 2.20 -11.86
C ALA A 384 -14.11 1.34 -12.54
N CYS A 385 -13.35 0.60 -11.74
CA CYS A 385 -12.54 -0.52 -12.21
C CYS A 385 -12.61 -1.65 -11.17
N GLU A 386 -12.10 -2.84 -11.46
CA GLU A 386 -12.18 -4.01 -10.54
C GLU A 386 -11.80 -3.70 -9.09
N THR A 387 -10.72 -2.94 -8.86
CA THR A 387 -10.25 -2.62 -7.50
C THR A 387 -10.69 -1.26 -6.97
N GLY A 388 -11.26 -0.39 -7.82
CA GLY A 388 -11.50 1.02 -7.52
C GLY A 388 -10.26 1.88 -7.22
N LYS A 389 -9.04 1.31 -7.31
CA LYS A 389 -7.81 1.90 -6.77
C LYS A 389 -6.74 2.21 -7.82
N ASP A 390 -6.89 1.76 -9.07
CA ASP A 390 -5.85 1.92 -10.12
C ASP A 390 -6.35 2.62 -11.38
N LEU A 391 -6.99 1.90 -12.31
CA LEU A 391 -7.40 2.46 -13.60
C LEU A 391 -8.46 3.55 -13.44
N SER A 392 -9.42 3.36 -12.53
CA SER A 392 -10.45 4.37 -12.21
C SER A 392 -9.82 5.67 -11.71
N ILE A 393 -8.79 5.58 -10.85
CA ILE A 393 -8.02 6.71 -10.36
C ILE A 393 -7.27 7.40 -11.51
N GLY A 394 -6.69 6.63 -12.43
CA GLY A 394 -6.04 7.17 -13.62
C GLY A 394 -6.99 7.94 -14.54
N ALA A 395 -8.16 7.37 -14.82
CA ALA A 395 -9.20 8.01 -15.62
C ALA A 395 -9.78 9.25 -14.92
N ALA A 396 -10.07 9.16 -13.62
CA ALA A 396 -10.51 10.27 -12.79
C ALA A 396 -9.49 11.42 -12.77
N LEU A 397 -8.19 11.12 -12.64
CA LEU A 397 -7.13 12.12 -12.71
C LEU A 397 -7.07 12.79 -14.08
N ALA A 398 -7.15 12.01 -15.17
CA ALA A 398 -7.15 12.54 -16.53
C ALA A 398 -8.35 13.46 -16.76
N ALA A 399 -9.55 13.03 -16.39
CA ALA A 399 -10.77 13.84 -16.47
C ALA A 399 -10.70 15.08 -15.58
N TYR A 400 -10.14 14.97 -14.37
CA TYR A 400 -9.98 16.11 -13.46
C TYR A 400 -8.99 17.15 -14.02
N CYS A 401 -7.90 16.71 -14.65
CA CYS A 401 -6.99 17.59 -15.36
C CYS A 401 -7.65 18.22 -16.60
N TRP A 402 -8.37 17.43 -17.38
CA TRP A 402 -8.98 17.83 -18.65
C TRP A 402 -10.15 18.79 -18.48
N CYS A 403 -11.04 18.49 -17.52
CA CYS A 403 -12.33 19.14 -17.38
C CYS A 403 -12.39 20.23 -16.29
N PHE A 404 -11.30 20.45 -15.55
CA PHE A 404 -11.26 21.45 -14.48
C PHE A 404 -9.95 22.23 -14.51
N ASP A 405 -10.03 23.54 -14.28
CA ASP A 405 -8.86 24.40 -14.09
C ASP A 405 -8.23 24.20 -12.70
N LYS A 406 -7.31 25.10 -12.33
CA LYS A 406 -6.61 25.09 -11.04
C LYS A 406 -7.48 25.64 -9.91
N GLU A 407 -8.47 26.46 -10.23
CA GLU A 407 -9.50 26.98 -9.31
C GLU A 407 -10.64 25.99 -9.08
N GLY A 408 -10.66 24.86 -9.79
CA GLY A 408 -11.72 23.86 -9.70
C GLY A 408 -12.99 24.24 -10.48
N LYS A 409 -12.92 25.22 -11.38
CA LYS A 409 -14.02 25.55 -12.28
C LYS A 409 -14.01 24.63 -13.49
N PHE A 410 -15.21 24.33 -13.99
CA PHE A 410 -15.37 23.55 -15.21
C PHE A 410 -14.71 24.26 -16.39
N ARG A 411 -13.98 23.49 -17.18
CA ARG A 411 -13.45 23.88 -18.49
C ARG A 411 -13.40 22.63 -19.37
N VAL A 412 -13.20 22.79 -20.68
CA VAL A 412 -12.82 21.66 -21.54
C VAL A 412 -11.45 21.98 -22.13
N ALA A 413 -10.49 21.05 -22.01
CA ALA A 413 -9.17 21.29 -22.56
C ALA A 413 -9.19 21.32 -24.09
N THR A 414 -8.51 22.31 -24.62
CA THR A 414 -8.25 22.52 -26.05
C THR A 414 -6.85 22.01 -26.41
N PRO A 415 -6.51 21.86 -27.70
CA PRO A 415 -5.13 21.56 -28.13
C PRO A 415 -4.08 22.56 -27.63
N SER A 416 -4.48 23.81 -27.35
CA SER A 416 -3.61 24.84 -26.78
C SER A 416 -3.46 24.76 -25.25
N THR A 417 -4.20 23.87 -24.58
CA THR A 417 -4.10 23.70 -23.13
C THR A 417 -2.75 23.12 -22.76
N PHE A 418 -2.01 23.84 -21.94
CA PHE A 418 -0.73 23.38 -21.41
C PHE A 418 -0.93 22.51 -20.17
N PHE A 419 -0.30 21.33 -20.17
CA PHE A 419 -0.17 20.47 -19.01
C PHE A 419 1.30 20.26 -18.66
N ASN A 420 1.62 20.30 -17.38
CA ASN A 420 2.93 19.90 -16.87
C ASN A 420 2.80 18.90 -15.71
N LYS A 421 3.92 18.29 -15.33
CA LYS A 421 3.96 17.27 -14.28
C LYS A 421 3.49 17.80 -12.92
N ASP A 422 3.74 19.07 -12.61
CA ASP A 422 3.42 19.63 -11.30
C ASP A 422 1.93 19.89 -11.15
N MET A 423 1.26 20.39 -12.19
CA MET A 423 -0.21 20.52 -12.24
C MET A 423 -0.90 19.17 -12.05
N ILE A 424 -0.40 18.13 -12.72
CA ILE A 424 -0.94 16.76 -12.61
C ILE A 424 -0.71 16.22 -11.19
N ARG A 425 0.45 16.50 -10.58
CA ARG A 425 0.76 16.08 -9.20
C ARG A 425 -0.14 16.76 -8.17
N VAL A 426 -0.43 18.05 -8.30
CA VAL A 426 -1.36 18.77 -7.42
C VAL A 426 -2.73 18.11 -7.44
N LYS A 427 -3.30 17.90 -8.64
CA LYS A 427 -4.61 17.25 -8.79
C LYS A 427 -4.61 15.80 -8.30
N LEU A 428 -3.52 15.06 -8.52
CA LEU A 428 -3.35 13.73 -7.92
C LEU A 428 -3.30 13.82 -6.40
N GLY A 429 -2.61 14.80 -5.82
CA GLY A 429 -2.56 15.04 -4.37
C GLY A 429 -3.96 15.23 -3.75
N THR A 430 -4.85 15.97 -4.43
CA THR A 430 -6.27 16.08 -4.04
C THR A 430 -6.95 14.71 -3.98
N ILE A 431 -6.83 13.92 -5.06
CA ILE A 431 -7.43 12.58 -5.16
C ILE A 431 -6.88 11.66 -4.06
N MET A 432 -5.57 11.67 -3.82
CA MET A 432 -4.93 10.82 -2.80
C MET A 432 -5.25 11.25 -1.37
N THR A 433 -5.60 12.52 -1.15
CA THR A 433 -6.06 13.00 0.16
C THR A 433 -7.49 12.55 0.41
N ALA A 434 -8.36 12.65 -0.60
CA ALA A 434 -9.75 12.21 -0.52
C ALA A 434 -9.88 10.67 -0.48
N CYS A 435 -9.04 9.94 -1.21
CA CYS A 435 -9.02 8.49 -1.30
C CYS A 435 -7.62 7.92 -1.00
N PRO A 436 -7.24 7.80 0.29
CA PRO A 436 -5.91 7.34 0.71
C PRO A 436 -5.60 5.89 0.33
N GLU A 437 -6.63 5.07 0.12
CA GLU A 437 -6.53 3.68 -0.33
C GLU A 437 -6.23 3.55 -1.82
N ALA A 438 -6.30 4.64 -2.58
CA ALA A 438 -5.94 4.65 -3.99
C ALA A 438 -4.46 4.34 -4.18
N ASN A 439 -4.16 3.53 -5.19
CA ASN A 439 -2.80 3.08 -5.47
C ASN A 439 -2.59 2.92 -6.98
N ALA A 440 -2.80 4.01 -7.72
CA ALA A 440 -2.60 4.04 -9.16
C ALA A 440 -1.17 3.63 -9.51
N SER A 441 -1.06 2.62 -10.37
CA SER A 441 0.21 2.02 -10.74
C SER A 441 1.09 3.02 -11.48
N ARG A 442 2.41 2.80 -11.46
CA ARG A 442 3.35 3.64 -12.24
C ARG A 442 2.98 3.63 -13.73
N ALA A 443 2.52 2.50 -14.26
CA ALA A 443 2.14 2.37 -15.67
C ALA A 443 0.89 3.21 -15.96
N THR A 444 -0.12 3.15 -15.09
CA THR A 444 -1.35 3.96 -15.19
C THR A 444 -1.03 5.44 -15.19
N LEU A 445 -0.25 5.91 -14.21
CA LEU A 445 0.15 7.32 -14.12
C LEU A 445 1.03 7.76 -15.30
N GLN A 446 1.87 6.87 -15.84
CA GLN A 446 2.63 7.17 -17.07
C GLN A 446 1.71 7.34 -18.27
N SER A 447 0.65 6.53 -18.38
CA SER A 447 -0.34 6.69 -19.45
C SER A 447 -1.13 7.99 -19.34
N VAL A 448 -1.53 8.41 -18.14
CA VAL A 448 -2.17 9.72 -17.91
C VAL A 448 -1.22 10.85 -18.29
N ASN A 449 0.04 10.78 -17.85
CA ASN A 449 1.06 11.77 -18.17
C ASN A 449 1.29 11.89 -19.69
N SER A 450 1.44 10.76 -20.38
CA SER A 450 1.58 10.76 -21.83
C SER A 450 0.37 11.34 -22.53
N PHE A 451 -0.84 10.97 -22.13
CA PHE A 451 -2.06 11.53 -22.70
C PHE A 451 -2.15 13.06 -22.54
N LEU A 452 -1.82 13.58 -21.36
CA LEU A 452 -1.94 15.02 -21.08
C LEU A 452 -0.79 15.85 -21.66
N MET A 453 0.43 15.32 -21.70
CA MET A 453 1.62 16.10 -22.08
C MET A 453 2.13 15.84 -23.49
N ASP A 454 1.89 14.64 -24.07
CA ASP A 454 2.42 14.26 -25.38
C ASP A 454 1.50 14.69 -26.54
N ARG A 455 0.35 15.32 -26.27
CA ARG A 455 -0.56 15.91 -27.28
C ARG A 455 -0.03 17.23 -27.89
N ARG A 456 1.28 17.42 -27.89
CA ARG A 456 1.93 18.57 -28.51
C ARG A 456 2.10 18.39 -30.00
#